data_AF-A0A2B7Y2S9-F1
#
_entry.id   AF-A0A2B7Y2S9-F1
#
_cell.length_a   1.000
_cell.length_b   1.000
_cell.length_c   1.000
_cell.angle_alpha   90.00
_cell.angle_beta   90.00
_cell.angle_gamma   90.00
#
_symmetry.space_group_name_H-M   'P 1'
#
loop_
_entity.id
_entity.type
_entity.pdbx_description
1 polymer ?
#
loop_
_entity_poly.entity_id
_entity_poly.type
_entity_poly.pdbx_seq_one_letter_code
_entity_poly.pdbx_strand_id
1 'polypeptide(L)'
;MPSGISRLIDKWRVEKLNVPAFLTAIKVLFQHWQDKETLTRHLLTKYHQSFPEVSEGEEPGSAQTGWQNLLAILLESPGYPPDHTKLLSQLIHDSSKYHAIRCGICRTTMTRLIALGAGIDARIVEPHGYTALHDLCLAIRHDSAFQSPLDISKQAYRFEVLIGRCGADPLIICEGQTAVDVLLTDPRLEDKGYKKVISELVDILKGERS
;
A
#
# COMPACT_ATOMS: atom_id res chain seq x y z
N MET A 1 22.64 6.77 -3.34
CA MET A 1 22.85 7.39 -4.68
C MET A 1 21.61 7.11 -5.52
N PRO A 2 21.00 8.11 -6.19
CA PRO A 2 19.87 7.84 -7.09
C PRO A 2 20.35 6.96 -8.25
N SER A 3 19.64 5.88 -8.56
CA SER A 3 19.98 5.02 -9.69
C SER A 3 19.86 5.79 -11.01
N GLY A 4 20.59 5.37 -12.04
CA GLY A 4 20.45 5.94 -13.39
C GLY A 4 19.00 5.86 -13.89
N ILE A 5 18.30 4.78 -13.55
CA ILE A 5 16.86 4.59 -13.83
C ILE A 5 16.02 5.66 -13.12
N SER A 6 16.25 5.92 -11.83
CA SER A 6 15.51 6.94 -11.10
C SER A 6 15.72 8.33 -11.70
N ARG A 7 16.94 8.68 -12.13
CA ARG A 7 17.20 9.96 -12.80
C ARG A 7 16.49 10.10 -14.15
N LEU A 8 16.41 9.01 -14.91
CA LEU A 8 15.68 9.00 -16.18
C LEU A 8 14.18 9.22 -15.95
N ILE A 9 13.60 8.51 -14.99
CA ILE A 9 12.19 8.66 -14.62
C ILE A 9 11.92 10.07 -14.06
N ASP A 10 12.82 10.64 -13.25
CA ASP A 10 12.64 12.02 -12.75
C ASP A 10 12.61 13.05 -13.89
N LYS A 11 13.53 12.90 -14.84
CA LYS A 11 13.67 13.85 -15.96
C LYS A 11 12.53 13.72 -16.97
N TRP A 12 12.07 12.49 -17.24
CA TRP A 12 11.11 12.21 -18.32
C TRP A 12 9.69 11.95 -17.80
N ARG A 13 9.53 11.80 -16.49
CA ARG A 13 8.29 11.42 -15.79
C ARG A 13 7.81 10.00 -16.13
N VAL A 14 6.88 9.49 -15.32
CA VAL A 14 6.39 8.09 -15.39
C VAL A 14 5.53 7.86 -16.63
N GLU A 15 4.86 8.89 -17.15
CA GLU A 15 4.06 8.85 -18.37
C GLU A 15 4.88 8.44 -19.60
N LYS A 16 6.19 8.77 -19.62
CA LYS A 16 7.08 8.38 -20.72
C LYS A 16 7.36 6.88 -20.76
N LEU A 17 7.02 6.13 -19.72
CA LEU A 17 7.06 4.66 -19.74
C LEU A 17 6.00 4.06 -20.67
N ASN A 18 5.05 4.85 -21.18
CA ASN A 18 4.16 4.43 -22.26
C ASN A 18 4.83 4.48 -23.65
N VAL A 19 5.98 5.14 -23.77
CA VAL A 19 6.74 5.18 -25.03
C VAL A 19 7.58 3.89 -25.12
N PRO A 20 7.35 3.01 -26.12
CA PRO A 20 8.01 1.70 -26.18
C PRO A 20 9.54 1.76 -26.16
N ALA A 21 10.14 2.74 -26.83
CA ALA A 21 11.58 2.93 -26.84
C ALA A 21 12.15 3.29 -25.46
N PHE A 22 11.46 4.17 -24.72
CA PHE A 22 11.87 4.54 -23.36
C PHE A 22 11.69 3.37 -22.40
N LEU A 23 10.55 2.68 -22.46
CA LEU A 23 10.30 1.48 -21.67
C LEU A 23 11.35 0.40 -21.91
N THR A 24 11.73 0.18 -23.17
CA THR A 24 12.79 -0.77 -23.55
C THR A 24 14.13 -0.37 -22.96
N ALA A 25 14.50 0.91 -23.00
CA ALA A 25 15.73 1.40 -22.38
C ALA A 25 15.74 1.15 -20.87
N ILE A 26 14.63 1.44 -20.17
CA ILE A 26 14.49 1.16 -18.73
C ILE A 26 14.62 -0.35 -18.44
N LYS A 27 13.98 -1.20 -19.25
CA LYS A 27 14.07 -2.66 -19.11
C LYS A 27 15.51 -3.16 -19.24
N VAL A 28 16.25 -2.70 -20.26
CA VAL A 28 17.66 -3.08 -20.46
C VAL A 28 18.52 -2.63 -19.28
N LEU A 29 18.36 -1.38 -18.83
CA LEU A 29 19.10 -0.86 -17.68
C LEU A 29 18.83 -1.68 -16.40
N PHE A 30 17.57 -2.09 -16.19
CA PHE A 30 17.18 -2.90 -15.04
C PHE A 30 17.76 -4.32 -15.12
N GLN A 31 17.78 -4.94 -16.30
CA GLN A 31 18.31 -6.28 -16.50
C GLN A 31 19.80 -6.39 -16.12
N HIS A 32 20.58 -5.35 -16.42
CA HIS A 32 22.01 -5.30 -16.11
C HIS A 32 22.34 -4.77 -14.71
N TRP A 33 21.32 -4.42 -13.91
CA TRP A 33 21.54 -3.93 -12.56
C TRP A 33 21.85 -5.10 -11.62
N GLN A 34 22.93 -4.99 -10.84
CA GLN A 34 23.41 -6.09 -9.98
C GLN A 34 22.47 -6.34 -8.78
N ASP A 35 22.00 -5.28 -8.12
CA ASP A 35 21.11 -5.37 -6.95
C ASP A 35 19.69 -4.89 -7.32
N LYS A 36 18.95 -5.76 -8.01
CA LYS A 36 17.58 -5.47 -8.49
C LYS A 36 16.59 -5.28 -7.34
N GLU A 37 16.81 -5.96 -6.21
CA GLU A 37 15.97 -5.86 -5.01
C GLU A 37 16.02 -4.45 -4.43
N THR A 38 17.22 -3.97 -4.10
CA THR A 38 17.42 -2.62 -3.54
C THR A 38 16.94 -1.54 -4.50
N LEU A 39 17.19 -1.72 -5.81
CA LEU A 39 16.71 -0.79 -6.82
C LEU A 39 15.18 -0.73 -6.88
N THR A 40 14.52 -1.88 -6.90
CA THR A 40 13.05 -1.95 -6.92
C THR A 40 12.48 -1.30 -5.67
N ARG A 41 12.99 -1.67 -4.49
CA ARG A 41 12.60 -1.04 -3.22
C ARG A 41 12.74 0.48 -3.28
N HIS A 42 13.90 0.98 -3.74
CA HIS A 42 14.13 2.41 -3.87
C HIS A 42 13.11 3.10 -4.80
N LEU A 43 12.82 2.51 -5.97
CA LEU A 43 11.87 3.09 -6.93
C LEU A 43 10.44 3.09 -6.37
N LEU A 44 10.00 1.99 -5.76
CA LEU A 44 8.69 1.91 -5.12
C LEU A 44 8.56 2.94 -3.99
N THR A 45 9.52 3.00 -3.07
CA THR A 45 9.51 3.97 -1.96
C THR A 45 9.64 5.41 -2.45
N LYS A 46 10.36 5.69 -3.55
CA LYS A 46 10.48 7.07 -4.03
C LYS A 46 9.18 7.58 -4.66
N TYR A 47 8.56 6.77 -5.51
CA TYR A 47 7.43 7.22 -6.32
C TYR A 47 6.07 7.00 -5.64
N HIS A 48 5.99 6.27 -4.52
CA HIS A 48 4.72 6.04 -3.82
C HIS A 48 3.99 7.33 -3.39
N GLN A 49 4.72 8.42 -3.12
CA GLN A 49 4.15 9.71 -2.66
C GLN A 49 3.93 10.73 -3.79
N SER A 50 4.36 10.44 -5.00
CA SER A 50 4.51 11.47 -6.04
C SER A 50 3.26 11.71 -6.89
N PHE A 51 2.16 10.98 -6.65
CA PHE A 51 0.99 10.99 -7.54
C PHE A 51 -0.29 11.42 -6.82
N PRO A 52 -1.10 12.28 -7.46
CA PRO A 52 -2.37 12.72 -6.90
C PRO A 52 -3.36 11.55 -6.77
N GLU A 53 -4.33 11.73 -5.87
CA GLU A 53 -5.45 10.80 -5.72
C GLU A 53 -6.22 10.72 -7.04
N VAL A 54 -6.44 9.49 -7.53
CA VAL A 54 -7.28 9.23 -8.71
C VAL A 54 -8.63 8.74 -8.18
N SER A 55 -9.70 9.43 -8.58
CA SER A 55 -11.07 9.10 -8.15
C SER A 55 -11.46 7.71 -8.63
N GLU A 56 -12.33 7.02 -7.88
CA GLU A 56 -12.86 5.73 -8.32
C GLU A 56 -13.69 5.89 -9.60
N GLY A 57 -13.42 5.05 -10.60
CA GLY A 57 -14.15 5.03 -11.87
C GLY A 57 -13.50 5.82 -13.01
N GLU A 58 -12.41 6.54 -12.76
CA GLU A 58 -11.65 7.19 -13.84
C GLU A 58 -10.77 6.16 -14.59
N GLU A 59 -10.70 6.30 -15.91
CA GLU A 59 -9.75 5.52 -16.71
C GLU A 59 -8.33 5.75 -16.20
N PRO A 60 -7.47 4.72 -16.18
CA PRO A 60 -6.11 4.88 -15.73
C PRO A 60 -5.41 5.92 -16.62
N GLY A 61 -5.10 7.06 -16.01
CA GLY A 61 -4.38 8.12 -16.70
C GLY A 61 -3.02 7.62 -17.20
N SER A 62 -2.43 8.33 -18.16
CA SER A 62 -1.13 7.99 -18.76
C SER A 62 -0.06 7.64 -17.72
N ALA A 63 -0.02 8.32 -16.57
CA ALA A 63 0.89 8.04 -15.47
C ALA A 63 0.68 6.65 -14.84
N GLN A 64 -0.57 6.22 -14.66
CA GLN A 64 -0.90 4.94 -14.06
C GLN A 64 -0.53 3.79 -15.00
N THR A 65 -0.82 3.91 -16.29
CA THR A 65 -0.38 2.94 -17.30
C THR A 65 1.14 2.84 -17.36
N GLY A 66 1.84 3.98 -17.33
CA GLY A 66 3.30 4.02 -17.29
C GLY A 66 3.85 3.33 -16.04
N TRP A 67 3.21 3.52 -14.89
CA TRP A 67 3.56 2.85 -13.65
C TRP A 67 3.35 1.33 -13.72
N GLN A 68 2.22 0.87 -14.27
CA GLN A 68 1.97 -0.56 -14.47
C GLN A 68 3.04 -1.22 -15.36
N ASN A 69 3.45 -0.54 -16.43
CA ASN A 69 4.54 -1.00 -17.28
C ASN A 69 5.88 -1.11 -16.52
N LEU A 70 6.15 -0.16 -15.62
CA LEU A 70 7.33 -0.24 -14.75
C LEU A 70 7.24 -1.39 -13.75
N LEU A 71 6.09 -1.59 -13.10
CA LEU A 71 5.90 -2.71 -12.17
C LEU A 71 6.12 -4.07 -12.84
N ALA A 72 5.65 -4.23 -14.08
CA ALA A 72 5.90 -5.43 -14.87
C ALA A 72 7.40 -5.64 -15.11
N ILE A 73 8.17 -4.57 -15.40
CA ILE A 73 9.63 -4.67 -15.51
C ILE A 73 10.26 -5.06 -14.17
N LEU A 74 9.87 -4.41 -13.08
CA LEU A 74 10.54 -4.56 -11.79
C LEU A 74 10.27 -5.92 -11.15
N LEU A 75 9.00 -6.34 -11.13
CA LEU A 75 8.54 -7.49 -10.37
C LEU A 75 8.56 -8.81 -11.16
N GLU A 76 8.60 -8.75 -12.49
CA GLU A 76 8.55 -9.96 -13.35
C GLU A 76 9.87 -10.20 -14.08
N SER A 77 10.92 -9.44 -13.76
CA SER A 77 12.24 -9.63 -14.36
C SER A 77 12.90 -10.92 -13.88
N PRO A 78 13.48 -11.72 -14.79
CA PRO A 78 14.27 -12.89 -14.43
C PRO A 78 15.39 -12.52 -13.44
N GLY A 79 15.49 -13.28 -12.36
CA GLY A 79 16.49 -13.09 -11.30
C GLY A 79 16.15 -12.01 -10.26
N TYR A 80 14.92 -11.49 -10.23
CA TYR A 80 14.41 -10.73 -9.09
C TYR A 80 13.99 -11.69 -7.96
N PRO A 81 14.51 -11.53 -6.72
CA PRO A 81 14.13 -12.40 -5.61
C PRO A 81 12.65 -12.16 -5.21
N PRO A 82 11.88 -13.22 -4.93
CA PRO A 82 10.42 -13.21 -5.07
C PRO A 82 9.67 -12.85 -3.78
N ASP A 83 10.30 -12.22 -2.79
CA ASP A 83 9.62 -11.94 -1.53
C ASP A 83 8.67 -10.72 -1.66
N HIS A 84 7.64 -10.91 -2.48
CA HIS A 84 6.58 -9.96 -2.73
C HIS A 84 5.79 -9.68 -1.45
N THR A 85 5.72 -10.66 -0.54
CA THR A 85 5.13 -10.51 0.79
C THR A 85 5.89 -9.46 1.60
N LYS A 86 7.22 -9.58 1.72
CA LYS A 86 8.03 -8.58 2.43
C LYS A 86 7.95 -7.19 1.81
N LEU A 87 7.90 -7.09 0.48
CA LEU A 87 7.70 -5.80 -0.21
C LEU A 87 6.32 -5.20 0.08
N LEU A 88 5.28 -6.04 0.08
CA LEU A 88 3.93 -5.62 0.41
C LEU A 88 3.84 -5.14 1.86
N SER A 89 4.35 -5.92 2.81
CA SER A 89 4.40 -5.54 4.22
C SER A 89 5.13 -4.22 4.44
N GLN A 90 6.28 -4.02 3.76
CA GLN A 90 7.02 -2.76 3.84
C GLN A 90 6.24 -1.58 3.22
N LEU A 91 5.61 -1.78 2.06
CA LEU A 91 4.78 -0.76 1.40
C LEU A 91 3.59 -0.35 2.28
N ILE A 92 2.92 -1.32 2.91
CA ILE A 92 1.79 -1.06 3.83
C ILE A 92 2.29 -0.31 5.06
N HIS A 93 3.40 -0.74 5.65
CA HIS A 93 3.97 -0.09 6.83
C HIS A 93 4.44 1.35 6.56
N ASP A 94 5.04 1.61 5.41
CA ASP A 94 5.43 2.97 5.01
C ASP A 94 4.18 3.82 4.69
N SER A 95 3.19 3.25 4.00
CA SER A 95 2.00 4.00 3.59
C SER A 95 1.00 4.27 4.71
N SER A 96 0.95 3.43 5.74
CA SER A 96 0.14 3.64 6.96
C SER A 96 0.63 4.86 7.73
N LYS A 97 1.95 5.09 7.78
CA LYS A 97 2.59 6.26 8.40
C LYS A 97 2.37 7.57 7.65
N TYR A 98 2.22 7.54 6.33
CA TYR A 98 2.20 8.75 5.48
C TYR A 98 0.88 8.97 4.72
N HIS A 99 -0.20 8.31 5.12
CA HIS A 99 -1.50 8.35 4.44
C HIS A 99 -1.51 7.97 2.95
N ALA A 100 -0.48 7.28 2.46
CA ALA A 100 -0.24 7.05 1.04
C ALA A 100 -1.04 5.89 0.42
N ILE A 101 -1.81 5.12 1.21
CA ILE A 101 -2.71 4.05 0.72
C ILE A 101 -3.75 4.60 -0.27
N ARG A 102 -4.06 5.91 -0.20
CA ARG A 102 -5.00 6.61 -1.10
C ARG A 102 -4.43 6.89 -2.50
N CYS A 103 -3.11 6.79 -2.68
CA CYS A 103 -2.46 7.05 -3.96
C CYS A 103 -2.74 5.90 -4.94
N GLY A 104 -3.16 6.23 -6.17
CA GLY A 104 -3.45 5.23 -7.21
C GLY A 104 -2.26 4.32 -7.53
N ILE A 105 -1.04 4.82 -7.37
CA ILE A 105 0.20 4.05 -7.50
C ILE A 105 0.40 3.04 -6.38
N CYS A 106 0.13 3.42 -5.13
CA CYS A 106 0.23 2.51 -3.99
C CYS A 106 -0.76 1.35 -4.18
N ARG A 107 -2.02 1.68 -4.50
CA ARG A 107 -3.07 0.70 -4.81
C ARG A 107 -2.69 -0.25 -5.94
N THR A 108 -2.20 0.29 -7.05
CA THR A 108 -1.77 -0.51 -8.21
C THR A 108 -0.61 -1.43 -7.85
N THR A 109 0.34 -0.95 -7.06
CA THR A 109 1.48 -1.75 -6.58
C THR A 109 1.02 -2.88 -5.66
N MET A 110 0.18 -2.59 -4.67
CA MET A 110 -0.38 -3.63 -3.77
C MET A 110 -1.13 -4.69 -4.55
N THR A 111 -2.03 -4.28 -5.45
CA THR A 111 -2.82 -5.21 -6.28
C THR A 111 -1.91 -6.11 -7.11
N ARG A 112 -0.84 -5.57 -7.70
CA ARG A 112 0.12 -6.36 -8.49
C ARG A 112 0.93 -7.32 -7.63
N LEU A 113 1.39 -6.90 -6.45
CA LEU A 113 2.12 -7.77 -5.52
C LEU A 113 1.24 -8.95 -5.07
N ILE A 114 -0.02 -8.69 -4.74
CA ILE A 114 -0.99 -9.74 -4.35
C ILE A 114 -1.25 -10.69 -5.53
N ALA A 115 -1.42 -10.17 -6.75
CA ALA A 115 -1.56 -10.99 -7.95
C ALA A 115 -0.32 -11.88 -8.22
N LEU A 116 0.85 -11.47 -7.73
CA LEU A 116 2.10 -12.24 -7.78
C LEU A 116 2.31 -13.14 -6.54
N GLY A 117 1.26 -13.34 -5.72
CA GLY A 117 1.27 -14.26 -4.58
C GLY A 117 1.76 -13.65 -3.26
N ALA A 118 1.85 -12.32 -3.14
CA ALA A 118 2.15 -11.70 -1.85
C ALA A 118 1.04 -12.00 -0.82
N GLY A 119 1.42 -12.43 0.37
CA GLY A 119 0.50 -12.66 1.47
C GLY A 119 0.06 -11.36 2.13
N ILE A 120 -1.16 -10.90 1.85
CA ILE A 120 -1.75 -9.70 2.47
C ILE A 120 -1.85 -9.82 4.01
N ASP A 121 -2.04 -11.05 4.47
CA ASP A 121 -2.20 -11.43 5.87
C ASP A 121 -0.91 -11.89 6.55
N ALA A 122 0.23 -11.79 5.85
CA ALA A 122 1.51 -12.08 6.45
C ALA A 122 1.82 -11.09 7.58
N ARG A 123 2.54 -11.59 8.60
CA ARG A 123 2.99 -10.76 9.71
C ARG A 123 4.08 -9.82 9.21
N ILE A 124 3.94 -8.53 9.50
CA ILE A 124 4.89 -7.49 9.04
C ILE A 124 6.27 -7.69 9.68
N VAL A 125 6.29 -8.22 10.90
CA VAL A 125 7.48 -8.68 11.61
C VAL A 125 7.26 -10.14 11.99
N GLU A 126 8.18 -11.03 11.62
CA GLU A 126 8.14 -12.44 12.01
C GLU A 126 9.19 -12.74 13.08
N PRO A 127 8.95 -13.70 14.01
CA PRO A 127 7.74 -14.54 14.14
C PRO A 127 6.59 -13.87 14.92
N HIS A 128 6.86 -12.73 15.56
CA HIS A 128 5.90 -11.96 16.35
C HIS A 128 5.57 -10.68 15.61
N GLY A 129 4.29 -10.46 15.33
CA GLY A 129 3.88 -9.25 14.64
C GLY A 129 2.43 -9.25 14.23
N TYR A 130 2.01 -8.06 13.86
CA TYR A 130 0.68 -7.72 13.39
C TYR A 130 0.61 -7.88 11.87
N THR A 131 -0.60 -8.16 11.37
CA THR A 131 -0.88 -8.05 9.92
C THR A 131 -1.07 -6.59 9.53
N ALA A 132 -1.17 -6.32 8.23
CA ALA A 132 -1.53 -5.02 7.68
C ALA A 132 -2.73 -4.35 8.37
N LEU A 133 -3.80 -5.12 8.61
CA LEU A 133 -5.01 -4.61 9.26
C LEU A 133 -4.76 -4.23 10.72
N HIS A 134 -4.01 -5.05 11.46
CA HIS A 134 -3.68 -4.76 12.85
C HIS A 134 -2.79 -3.52 12.98
N ASP A 135 -1.77 -3.38 12.12
CA ASP A 135 -0.91 -2.19 12.08
C ASP A 135 -1.71 -0.92 11.76
N LEU A 136 -2.70 -1.01 10.86
CA LEU A 136 -3.61 0.11 10.57
C LEU A 136 -4.46 0.46 11.80
N CYS A 137 -5.03 -0.53 12.49
CA CYS A 137 -5.79 -0.30 13.73
C CYS A 137 -4.91 0.34 14.82
N LEU A 138 -3.67 -0.10 14.98
CA LEU A 138 -2.70 0.52 15.90
C LEU A 138 -2.36 1.95 15.51
N ALA A 139 -2.14 2.22 14.22
CA ALA A 139 -1.85 3.58 13.74
C ALA A 139 -3.01 4.52 14.05
N ILE A 140 -4.26 4.08 13.88
CA ILE A 140 -5.46 4.85 14.25
C ILE A 140 -5.48 5.16 15.75
N ARG A 141 -5.10 4.19 16.60
CA ARG A 141 -5.01 4.38 18.07
C ARG A 141 -3.98 5.42 18.49
N HIS A 142 -2.86 5.50 17.77
CA HIS A 142 -1.76 6.39 18.12
C HIS A 142 -1.85 7.77 17.44
N ASP A 143 -2.71 7.92 16.44
CA ASP A 143 -2.90 9.18 15.75
C ASP A 143 -3.77 10.13 16.61
N SER A 144 -3.11 11.11 17.22
CA SER A 144 -3.74 12.11 18.10
C SER A 144 -4.59 13.13 17.33
N ALA A 145 -4.56 13.13 15.99
CA ALA A 145 -5.25 14.12 15.16
C ALA A 145 -6.68 13.72 14.73
N PHE A 146 -7.20 12.57 15.19
CA PHE A 146 -8.57 12.12 14.90
C PHE A 146 -9.63 13.01 15.55
N GLN A 147 -9.99 14.08 14.87
CA GLN A 147 -11.03 15.00 15.34
C GLN A 147 -12.02 15.42 14.24
N SER A 148 -11.78 15.06 12.97
CA SER A 148 -12.62 15.50 11.84
C SER A 148 -13.35 14.35 11.12
N PRO A 149 -14.58 14.57 10.62
CA PRO A 149 -15.29 13.61 9.75
C PRO A 149 -14.51 13.22 8.49
N LEU A 150 -13.64 14.11 8.00
CA LEU A 150 -12.80 13.86 6.82
C LEU A 150 -11.77 12.76 7.11
N ASP A 151 -11.33 12.60 8.35
CA ASP A 151 -10.37 11.56 8.73
C ASP A 151 -11.03 10.19 8.84
N ILE A 152 -12.32 10.14 9.17
CA ILE A 152 -13.13 8.90 9.15
C ILE A 152 -13.20 8.34 7.73
N SER A 153 -13.61 9.16 6.76
CA SER A 153 -13.71 8.73 5.36
C SER A 153 -12.35 8.26 4.82
N LYS A 154 -11.25 8.89 5.24
CA LYS A 154 -9.90 8.45 4.87
C LYS A 154 -9.54 7.08 5.44
N GLN A 155 -9.91 6.77 6.69
CA GLN A 155 -9.62 5.45 7.27
C GLN A 155 -10.56 4.37 6.76
N ALA A 156 -11.85 4.67 6.63
CA ALA A 156 -12.84 3.79 6.03
C ALA A 156 -12.35 3.31 4.65
N TYR A 157 -11.90 4.25 3.83
CA TYR A 157 -11.31 3.93 2.52
C TYR A 157 -10.11 2.98 2.59
N ARG A 158 -9.25 3.10 3.62
CA ARG A 158 -8.10 2.18 3.76
C ARG A 158 -8.55 0.76 4.11
N PHE A 159 -9.53 0.62 5.00
CA PHE A 159 -10.11 -0.68 5.32
C PHE A 159 -10.79 -1.28 4.09
N GLU A 160 -11.54 -0.49 3.33
CA GLU A 160 -12.15 -0.93 2.06
C GLU A 160 -11.10 -1.40 1.04
N VAL A 161 -9.96 -0.71 0.93
CA VAL A 161 -8.87 -1.14 0.04
C VAL A 161 -8.23 -2.44 0.54
N LEU A 162 -7.91 -2.56 1.84
CA LEU A 162 -7.26 -3.75 2.37
C LEU A 162 -8.20 -4.96 2.35
N ILE A 163 -9.44 -4.82 2.80
CA ILE A 163 -10.41 -5.92 2.88
C ILE A 163 -11.02 -6.17 1.50
N GLY A 164 -11.70 -5.17 0.93
CA GLY A 164 -12.51 -5.35 -0.27
C GLY A 164 -11.70 -5.55 -1.55
N ARG A 165 -10.54 -4.90 -1.69
CA ARG A 165 -9.71 -4.99 -2.91
C ARG A 165 -8.51 -5.93 -2.77
N CYS A 166 -7.90 -5.96 -1.59
CA CYS A 166 -6.70 -6.76 -1.36
C CYS A 166 -7.00 -8.11 -0.69
N GLY A 167 -8.22 -8.33 -0.19
CA GLY A 167 -8.65 -9.58 0.42
C GLY A 167 -8.05 -9.84 1.80
N ALA A 168 -7.66 -8.80 2.54
CA ALA A 168 -7.17 -8.94 3.91
C ALA A 168 -8.26 -9.49 4.83
N ASP A 169 -7.93 -10.47 5.66
CA ASP A 169 -8.89 -11.11 6.56
C ASP A 169 -8.90 -10.42 7.95
N PRO A 170 -10.01 -9.74 8.33
CA PRO A 170 -10.14 -9.08 9.61
C PRO A 170 -10.23 -10.03 10.81
N LEU A 171 -10.50 -11.33 10.57
CA LEU A 171 -10.68 -12.35 11.61
C LEU A 171 -9.37 -13.01 12.04
N ILE A 172 -8.25 -12.66 11.40
CA ILE A 172 -6.93 -13.17 11.79
C ILE A 172 -6.61 -12.76 13.22
N ILE A 173 -6.14 -13.73 14.00
CA ILE A 173 -5.74 -13.53 15.38
C ILE A 173 -4.22 -13.35 15.46
N CYS A 174 -3.79 -12.15 15.85
CA CYS A 174 -2.42 -11.84 16.22
C CYS A 174 -2.36 -11.53 17.72
N GLU A 175 -1.45 -12.20 18.44
CA GLU A 175 -1.26 -11.96 19.89
C GLU A 175 -2.55 -12.12 20.73
N GLY A 176 -3.46 -13.00 20.28
CA GLY A 176 -4.74 -13.25 20.96
C GLY A 176 -5.83 -12.22 20.67
N GLN A 177 -5.59 -11.28 19.75
CA GLN A 177 -6.53 -10.24 19.35
C GLN A 177 -6.78 -10.28 17.84
N THR A 178 -8.00 -9.97 17.43
CA THR A 178 -8.32 -9.61 16.03
C THR A 178 -8.02 -8.14 15.76
N ALA A 179 -8.05 -7.74 14.49
CA ALA A 179 -7.92 -6.33 14.13
C ALA A 179 -9.03 -5.46 14.76
N VAL A 180 -10.23 -6.01 14.92
CA VAL A 180 -11.36 -5.36 15.62
C VAL A 180 -11.06 -5.18 17.10
N ASP A 181 -10.55 -6.22 17.76
CA ASP A 181 -10.20 -6.14 19.19
C ASP A 181 -9.13 -5.07 19.43
N VAL A 182 -8.12 -5.00 18.56
CA VAL A 182 -7.11 -3.94 18.62
C VAL A 182 -7.77 -2.57 18.57
N LEU A 183 -8.64 -2.32 17.59
CA LEU A 183 -9.32 -1.03 17.44
C LEU A 183 -10.21 -0.69 18.65
N LEU A 184 -10.87 -1.68 19.24
CA LEU A 184 -11.75 -1.52 20.40
C LEU A 184 -11.01 -1.32 21.74
N THR A 185 -9.68 -1.46 21.76
CA THR A 185 -8.86 -1.16 22.96
C THR A 185 -8.35 0.28 22.98
N ASP A 186 -8.92 1.17 22.17
CA ASP A 186 -8.56 2.60 22.18
C ASP A 186 -9.13 3.31 23.43
N PRO A 187 -8.29 3.93 24.26
CA PRO A 187 -8.74 4.63 25.47
C PRO A 187 -9.67 5.82 25.19
N ARG A 188 -9.70 6.34 23.95
CA ARG A 188 -10.55 7.46 23.56
C ARG A 188 -12.01 7.07 23.28
N LEU A 189 -12.36 5.78 23.37
CA LEU A 189 -13.74 5.29 23.18
C LEU A 189 -14.76 5.87 24.17
N GLU A 190 -14.31 6.49 25.26
CA GLU A 190 -15.16 7.23 26.19
C GLU A 190 -15.67 8.56 25.60
N ASP A 191 -14.98 9.11 24.59
CA ASP A 191 -15.45 10.26 23.83
C ASP A 191 -16.57 9.83 22.86
N LYS A 192 -17.77 10.39 23.03
CA LYS A 192 -18.95 10.08 22.19
C LYS A 192 -18.70 10.31 20.70
N GLY A 193 -17.91 11.32 20.34
CA GLY A 193 -17.55 11.59 18.95
C GLY A 193 -16.68 10.47 18.38
N TYR A 194 -15.65 10.09 19.14
CA TYR A 194 -14.73 9.01 18.78
C TYR A 194 -15.40 7.64 18.73
N LYS A 195 -16.32 7.35 19.67
CA LYS A 195 -17.09 6.10 19.72
C LYS A 195 -17.90 5.87 18.45
N LYS A 196 -18.53 6.92 17.91
CA LYS A 196 -19.28 6.82 16.64
C LYS A 196 -18.33 6.47 15.49
N VAL A 197 -17.16 7.12 15.44
CA VAL A 197 -16.13 6.84 14.41
C VAL A 197 -15.69 5.39 14.46
N ILE A 198 -15.32 4.89 15.64
CA ILE A 198 -14.86 3.51 15.79
C ILE A 198 -15.97 2.53 15.44
N SER A 199 -17.23 2.80 15.80
CA SER A 199 -18.36 1.96 15.39
C SER A 199 -18.42 1.81 13.86
N GLU A 200 -18.34 2.90 13.10
CA GLU A 200 -18.38 2.85 11.64
C GLU A 200 -17.21 2.06 11.03
N LEU A 201 -16.02 2.14 11.63
CA LEU A 201 -14.85 1.38 11.18
C LEU A 201 -14.95 -0.11 11.54
N VAL A 202 -15.54 -0.42 12.70
CA VAL A 202 -15.83 -1.80 13.12
C VAL A 202 -16.85 -2.44 12.19
N ASP A 203 -17.88 -1.70 11.77
CA ASP A 203 -18.89 -2.20 10.83
C ASP A 203 -18.24 -2.58 9.48
N ILE A 204 -17.27 -1.79 9.00
CA ILE A 204 -16.47 -2.12 7.80
C ILE A 204 -15.64 -3.40 8.03
N LEU A 205 -14.94 -3.50 9.17
CA LEU A 205 -14.14 -4.67 9.52
C LEU A 205 -14.98 -5.95 9.64
N LYS A 206 -16.24 -5.84 10.02
CA LYS A 206 -17.17 -6.98 10.09
C LYS A 206 -17.88 -7.28 8.78
N GLY A 207 -17.74 -6.42 7.77
CA GLY A 207 -18.49 -6.52 6.51
C GLY A 207 -19.98 -6.18 6.66
N GLU A 208 -20.36 -5.43 7.70
CA GLU A 208 -21.74 -5.03 7.99
C GLU A 208 -22.15 -3.74 7.24
N ARG A 209 -21.22 -3.12 6.51
CA ARG A 209 -21.45 -1.95 5.65
C ARG A 209 -21.50 -2.41 4.18
N SER A 210 -22.72 -2.54 3.63
CA SER A 210 -23.00 -2.90 2.23
C SER A 210 -23.54 -1.73 1.43
#